data_AF-A0A096MH37-F1
#
_entry.id   AF-A0A096MH37-F1
#
_cell.length_a   1.000
_cell.length_b   1.000
_cell.length_c   1.000
_cell.angle_alpha   90.00
_cell.angle_beta   90.00
_cell.angle_gamma   90.00
#
_symmetry.space_group_name_H-M   'P 1'
#
loop_
_entity.id
_entity.type
_entity.pdbx_description
1 polymer ?
#
loop_
_entity_poly.entity_id
_entity_poly.type
_entity_poly.pdbx_seq_one_letter_code
_entity_poly.pdbx_strand_id
1 'polypeptide(L)'
;EVEQLKESIAWPETPSLPSNFSLNDTSGPAHSTFTILPRNGGGGWRVGDQLEVLIQITDFHGRPKSSGGDVLLARLHNPTLFAGVAGRVLDHHNGSYTAVFSLLWEGSAHVEVTLVHPSEAVTVLERITQQNPGRVSLKGIFRSGSVTEATACNVCLKAPPEKLCNFTDIRTGEPWFCYKPKKLKCEHRVIHSFGGFGLKLKPMEDQLFQR
;
A
#
# COMPACT_ATOMS: atom_id res chain seq x y z
N GLU A 1 -23.54 -9.46 -0.70
CA GLU A 1 -22.84 -8.45 -1.54
C GLU A 1 -21.81 -7.66 -0.74
N VAL A 2 -22.19 -6.82 0.22
CA VAL A 2 -21.22 -6.01 1.01
C VAL A 2 -20.19 -6.85 1.76
N GLU A 3 -20.58 -7.95 2.39
CA GLU A 3 -19.64 -8.83 3.10
C GLU A 3 -18.65 -9.53 2.15
N GLN A 4 -19.11 -9.97 0.98
CA GLN A 4 -18.22 -10.55 -0.05
C GLN A 4 -17.22 -9.53 -0.59
N LEU A 5 -17.64 -8.27 -0.75
CA LEU A 5 -16.75 -7.17 -1.10
C LEU A 5 -15.70 -6.93 -0.02
N LYS A 6 -16.10 -6.90 1.26
CA LYS A 6 -15.18 -6.78 2.40
C LYS A 6 -14.17 -7.92 2.43
N GLU A 7 -14.62 -9.16 2.27
CA GLU A 7 -13.75 -10.33 2.18
C GLU A 7 -12.78 -10.22 1.00
N SER A 8 -13.23 -9.71 -0.15
CA SER A 8 -12.38 -9.57 -1.35
C SER A 8 -11.28 -8.50 -1.23
N ILE A 9 -11.44 -7.52 -0.33
CA ILE A 9 -10.47 -6.44 -0.10
C ILE A 9 -9.74 -6.59 1.24
N ALA A 10 -10.06 -7.63 2.01
CA ALA A 10 -9.41 -7.88 3.29
C ALA A 10 -7.95 -8.24 3.05
N TRP A 11 -7.06 -7.58 3.76
CA TRP A 11 -5.68 -8.00 3.83
C TRP A 11 -5.57 -9.23 4.75
N PRO A 12 -4.72 -10.22 4.44
CA PRO A 12 -4.49 -11.35 5.34
C PRO A 12 -4.04 -10.89 6.73
N GLU A 13 -4.46 -11.63 7.77
CA GLU A 13 -3.96 -11.40 9.12
C GLU A 13 -2.45 -11.61 9.15
N THR A 14 -1.73 -10.63 9.71
CA THR A 14 -0.29 -10.71 9.92
C THR A 14 0.03 -11.04 11.38
N PRO A 15 1.16 -11.72 11.66
CA PRO A 15 1.56 -11.96 13.03
C PRO A 15 1.75 -10.68 13.84
N SER A 16 1.43 -10.75 15.13
CA SER A 16 1.70 -9.66 16.06
C SER A 16 3.19 -9.37 16.14
N LEU A 17 3.58 -8.11 16.00
CA LEU A 17 4.98 -7.68 16.09
C LEU A 17 5.40 -7.47 17.56
N PRO A 18 6.39 -8.22 18.09
CA PRO A 18 6.91 -8.01 19.43
C PRO A 18 7.52 -6.61 19.60
N SER A 19 7.49 -6.07 20.82
CA SER A 19 8.07 -4.73 21.10
C SER A 19 9.59 -4.66 20.94
N ASN A 20 10.27 -5.81 20.98
CA ASN A 20 11.71 -5.97 20.86
C ASN A 20 12.10 -6.79 19.62
N PHE A 21 11.28 -6.72 18.56
CA PHE A 21 11.60 -7.41 17.31
C PHE A 21 12.95 -6.94 16.74
N SER A 22 13.63 -7.82 16.03
CA SER A 22 14.85 -7.49 15.28
C SER A 22 14.49 -7.31 13.81
N LEU A 23 15.05 -6.29 13.15
CA LEU A 23 14.93 -6.12 11.70
C LEU A 23 15.38 -7.37 10.95
N ASN A 24 16.42 -8.06 11.44
CA ASN A 24 16.96 -9.22 10.75
C ASN A 24 16.02 -10.44 10.78
N ASP A 25 14.98 -10.43 11.63
CA ASP A 25 13.96 -11.49 11.68
C ASP A 25 12.77 -11.18 10.75
N THR A 26 12.78 -10.03 10.08
CA THR A 26 11.72 -9.58 9.15
C THR A 26 12.01 -10.01 7.72
N SER A 27 11.01 -9.96 6.84
CA SER A 27 11.17 -10.40 5.44
C SER A 27 12.29 -9.62 4.72
N GLY A 28 13.27 -10.36 4.19
CA GLY A 28 14.47 -9.85 3.54
C GLY A 28 14.51 -10.22 2.06
N PRO A 29 14.53 -9.25 1.13
CA PRO A 29 14.49 -9.55 -0.30
C PRO A 29 15.78 -10.20 -0.82
N ALA A 30 16.92 -9.92 -0.20
CA ALA A 30 18.24 -10.39 -0.66
C ALA A 30 18.42 -11.93 -0.59
N HIS A 31 17.72 -12.58 0.33
CA HIS A 31 17.77 -14.05 0.51
C HIS A 31 16.50 -14.75 0.01
N SER A 32 15.47 -13.98 -0.33
CA SER A 32 14.23 -14.49 -0.91
C SER A 32 14.45 -14.87 -2.37
N THR A 33 13.67 -15.82 -2.87
CA THR A 33 13.82 -16.31 -4.25
C THR A 33 12.47 -16.43 -4.96
N PHE A 34 12.50 -16.51 -6.28
CA PHE A 34 11.35 -16.90 -7.07
C PHE A 34 11.76 -17.90 -8.16
N THR A 35 10.83 -18.79 -8.52
CA THR A 35 11.01 -19.82 -9.54
C THR A 35 9.83 -19.76 -10.51
N ILE A 36 10.13 -19.66 -11.81
CA ILE A 36 9.12 -19.80 -12.86
C ILE A 36 8.71 -21.27 -12.93
N LEU A 37 7.44 -21.55 -12.71
CA LEU A 37 6.90 -22.90 -12.76
C LEU A 37 6.75 -23.36 -14.22
N PRO A 38 6.92 -24.67 -14.50
CA PRO A 38 6.74 -25.19 -15.84
C PRO A 38 5.30 -24.99 -16.32
N ARG A 39 5.14 -24.77 -17.62
CA ARG A 39 3.83 -24.67 -18.27
C ARG A 39 2.99 -25.93 -18.01
N ASN A 40 1.73 -25.75 -17.63
CA ASN A 40 0.76 -26.85 -17.57
C ASN A 40 0.60 -27.49 -18.95
N GLY A 41 0.87 -28.80 -19.05
CA GLY A 41 0.90 -29.53 -20.33
C GLY A 41 2.25 -29.52 -21.06
N GLY A 42 3.27 -28.89 -20.48
CA GLY A 42 4.65 -28.88 -21.01
C GLY A 42 4.85 -28.06 -22.28
N GLY A 43 6.10 -28.09 -22.77
CA GLY A 43 6.53 -27.37 -23.96
C GLY A 43 6.75 -25.88 -23.76
N GLY A 44 6.88 -25.15 -24.87
CA GLY A 44 7.07 -23.70 -24.87
C GLY A 44 5.79 -22.93 -24.54
N TRP A 45 5.98 -21.72 -24.02
CA TRP A 45 4.93 -20.75 -23.74
C TRP A 45 4.33 -20.17 -25.02
N ARG A 46 3.03 -19.85 -24.98
CA ARG A 46 2.27 -19.21 -26.06
C ARG A 46 1.55 -17.98 -25.55
N VAL A 47 1.26 -17.05 -26.47
CA VAL A 47 0.38 -15.93 -26.17
C VAL A 47 -0.99 -16.46 -25.74
N GLY A 48 -1.54 -15.89 -24.68
CA GLY A 48 -2.77 -16.32 -24.02
C GLY A 48 -2.58 -17.32 -22.89
N ASP A 49 -1.39 -17.94 -22.75
CA ASP A 49 -1.11 -18.81 -21.59
C ASP A 49 -1.01 -17.98 -20.29
N GLN A 50 -1.09 -18.69 -19.15
CA GLN A 50 -0.79 -18.16 -17.83
C GLN A 50 0.56 -18.69 -17.33
N LEU A 51 1.48 -17.78 -17.05
CA LEU A 51 2.78 -18.08 -16.45
C LEU A 51 2.67 -17.94 -14.93
N GLU A 52 3.03 -19.01 -14.22
CA GLU A 52 3.03 -19.04 -12.76
C GLU A 52 4.46 -18.94 -12.21
N VAL A 53 4.63 -18.17 -11.14
CA VAL A 53 5.90 -17.97 -10.45
C VAL A 53 5.69 -18.26 -8.98
N LEU A 54 6.42 -19.24 -8.45
CA LEU A 54 6.49 -19.51 -7.01
C LEU A 54 7.50 -18.56 -6.38
N ILE A 55 7.10 -17.85 -5.34
CA ILE A 55 7.93 -16.91 -4.59
C ILE A 55 8.09 -17.48 -3.17
N GLN A 56 9.32 -17.49 -2.67
CA GLN A 56 9.65 -17.98 -1.33
C GLN A 56 10.34 -16.86 -0.56
N ILE A 57 9.67 -16.35 0.46
CA ILE A 57 10.18 -15.27 1.30
C ILE A 57 10.98 -15.84 2.46
N THR A 58 12.15 -15.24 2.69
CA THR A 58 13.00 -15.52 3.84
C THR A 58 13.21 -14.24 4.64
N ASP A 59 13.71 -14.39 5.86
CA ASP A 59 14.24 -13.27 6.61
C ASP A 59 15.66 -12.87 6.14
N PHE A 60 16.26 -11.87 6.81
CA PHE A 60 17.63 -11.42 6.50
C PHE A 60 18.72 -12.43 6.89
N HIS A 61 18.39 -13.48 7.64
CA HIS A 61 19.29 -14.59 7.92
C HIS A 61 19.13 -15.75 6.92
N GLY A 62 18.22 -15.61 5.94
CA GLY A 62 17.91 -16.66 4.97
C GLY A 62 17.03 -17.78 5.53
N ARG A 63 16.39 -17.59 6.69
CA ARG A 63 15.43 -18.56 7.24
C ARG A 63 14.08 -18.37 6.53
N PRO A 64 13.42 -19.44 6.07
CA PRO A 64 12.09 -19.33 5.47
C PRO A 64 11.09 -18.70 6.43
N LYS A 65 10.27 -17.77 5.92
CA LYS A 65 9.13 -17.24 6.67
C LYS A 65 8.09 -18.35 6.87
N SER A 66 7.37 -18.30 7.98
CA SER A 66 6.27 -19.22 8.31
C SER A 66 4.89 -18.58 8.18
N SER A 67 4.83 -17.32 7.76
CA SER A 67 3.63 -16.50 7.66
C SER A 67 3.68 -15.65 6.40
N GLY A 68 2.50 -15.29 5.90
CA GLY A 68 2.32 -14.40 4.75
C GLY A 68 2.09 -12.95 5.14
N GLY A 69 1.37 -12.23 4.29
CA GLY A 69 0.95 -10.84 4.47
C GLY A 69 1.97 -9.77 4.09
N ASP A 70 3.06 -10.17 3.43
CA ASP A 70 3.98 -9.24 2.78
C ASP A 70 3.31 -8.53 1.59
N VAL A 71 3.65 -7.27 1.37
CA VAL A 71 3.22 -6.52 0.18
C VAL A 71 4.20 -6.79 -0.95
N LEU A 72 3.80 -7.68 -1.87
CA LEU A 72 4.57 -8.00 -3.06
C LEU A 72 3.97 -7.34 -4.30
N LEU A 73 4.82 -6.78 -5.15
CA LEU A 73 4.47 -6.42 -6.52
C LEU A 73 5.22 -7.35 -7.47
N ALA A 74 4.46 -8.02 -8.33
CA ALA A 74 5.00 -8.89 -9.35
C ALA A 74 4.67 -8.29 -10.72
N ARG A 75 5.68 -8.12 -11.59
CA ARG A 75 5.49 -7.65 -12.96
C ARG A 75 6.21 -8.55 -13.95
N LEU A 76 5.58 -8.74 -15.09
CA LEU A 76 6.20 -9.31 -16.28
C LEU A 76 6.34 -8.18 -17.29
N HIS A 77 7.55 -7.93 -17.81
CA HIS A 77 7.77 -6.79 -18.69
C HIS A 77 8.82 -7.03 -19.77
N ASN A 78 8.71 -6.25 -20.85
CA ASN A 78 9.71 -6.16 -21.90
C ASN A 78 9.97 -4.67 -22.21
N PRO A 79 11.13 -4.12 -21.80
CA PRO A 79 11.46 -2.72 -22.04
C PRO A 79 11.55 -2.34 -23.52
N THR A 80 12.02 -3.25 -24.38
CA THR A 80 12.17 -3.02 -25.82
C THR A 80 10.83 -2.89 -26.53
N LEU A 81 9.84 -3.65 -26.11
CA LEU A 81 8.47 -3.61 -26.65
C LEU A 81 7.57 -2.60 -25.93
N PHE A 82 8.06 -1.95 -24.86
CA PHE A 82 7.23 -1.15 -23.94
C PHE A 82 6.00 -1.91 -23.44
N ALA A 83 6.13 -3.22 -23.28
CA ALA A 83 5.06 -4.11 -22.83
C ALA A 83 5.23 -4.45 -21.35
N GLY A 84 4.12 -4.53 -20.63
CA GLY A 84 4.10 -4.90 -19.22
C GLY A 84 2.75 -5.41 -18.78
N VAL A 85 2.75 -6.37 -17.86
CA VAL A 85 1.55 -6.90 -17.21
C VAL A 85 1.80 -7.05 -15.72
N ALA A 86 0.84 -6.61 -14.91
CA ALA A 86 0.85 -6.83 -13.48
C ALA A 86 0.45 -8.28 -13.17
N GLY A 87 1.23 -8.95 -12.33
CA GLY A 87 0.92 -10.28 -11.85
C GLY A 87 -0.13 -10.25 -10.74
N ARG A 88 -1.03 -11.23 -10.74
CA ARG A 88 -1.91 -11.49 -9.60
C ARG A 88 -1.13 -12.30 -8.57
N VAL A 89 -0.88 -11.73 -7.40
CA VAL A 89 -0.19 -12.40 -6.30
C VAL A 89 -1.20 -13.09 -5.39
N LEU A 90 -1.00 -14.37 -5.14
CA LEU A 90 -1.72 -15.19 -4.17
C LEU A 90 -0.78 -15.50 -3.01
N ASP A 91 -1.20 -15.15 -1.79
CA ASP A 91 -0.51 -15.50 -0.56
C ASP A 91 -0.95 -16.90 -0.09
N HIS A 92 0.01 -17.79 0.18
CA HIS A 92 -0.26 -19.13 0.72
C HIS A 92 -0.24 -19.18 2.25
N HIS A 93 -0.05 -18.02 2.90
CA HIS A 93 -0.03 -17.81 4.35
C HIS A 93 1.09 -18.55 5.10
N ASN A 94 2.09 -19.06 4.39
CA ASN A 94 3.16 -19.88 4.94
C ASN A 94 4.56 -19.37 4.56
N GLY A 95 4.68 -18.09 4.18
CA GLY A 95 5.91 -17.49 3.67
C GLY A 95 6.18 -17.73 2.19
N SER A 96 5.28 -18.42 1.49
CA SER A 96 5.32 -18.56 0.03
C SER A 96 4.13 -17.88 -0.64
N TYR A 97 4.34 -17.47 -1.89
CA TYR A 97 3.34 -16.80 -2.72
C TYR A 97 3.39 -17.36 -4.14
N THR A 98 2.28 -17.27 -4.88
CA THR A 98 2.27 -17.51 -6.33
C THR A 98 1.88 -16.24 -7.06
N ALA A 99 2.72 -15.77 -7.98
CA ALA A 99 2.36 -14.72 -8.93
C ALA A 99 1.92 -15.35 -10.26
N VAL A 100 0.76 -14.94 -10.77
CA VAL A 100 0.21 -15.40 -12.06
C VAL A 100 0.18 -14.26 -13.07
N PHE A 101 0.76 -14.48 -14.25
CA PHE A 101 0.85 -13.50 -15.33
C PHE A 101 0.14 -14.02 -16.58
N SER A 102 -0.63 -13.16 -17.24
CA SER A 102 -1.13 -13.46 -18.59
C SER A 102 -0.06 -13.13 -19.63
N LEU A 103 0.24 -14.05 -20.54
CA LEU A 103 1.22 -13.82 -21.61
C LEU A 103 0.56 -13.09 -22.78
N LEU A 104 0.79 -11.78 -22.88
CA LEU A 104 0.06 -10.91 -23.82
C LEU A 104 0.84 -10.58 -25.11
N TRP A 105 2.09 -11.01 -25.23
CA TRP A 105 2.93 -10.73 -26.41
C TRP A 105 3.89 -11.89 -26.73
N GLU A 106 4.33 -11.94 -27.98
CA GLU A 106 5.37 -12.86 -28.44
C GLU A 106 6.76 -12.29 -28.17
N GLY A 107 7.71 -13.17 -27.82
CA GLY A 107 9.11 -12.80 -27.61
C GLY A 107 9.57 -12.89 -26.16
N SER A 108 10.64 -12.17 -25.83
CA SER A 108 11.21 -12.20 -24.48
C SER A 108 10.34 -11.46 -23.46
N ALA A 109 10.44 -11.88 -22.21
CA ALA A 109 9.80 -11.23 -21.08
C ALA A 109 10.67 -11.42 -19.83
N HIS A 110 10.68 -10.43 -18.95
CA HIS A 110 11.40 -10.46 -17.68
C HIS A 110 10.38 -10.47 -16.55
N VAL A 111 10.53 -11.43 -15.63
CA VAL A 111 9.81 -11.45 -14.37
C VAL A 111 10.59 -10.61 -13.36
N GLU A 112 9.90 -9.71 -12.70
CA GLU A 112 10.42 -8.94 -11.57
C GLU A 112 9.44 -9.03 -10.41
N VAL A 113 9.96 -9.32 -9.22
CA VAL A 113 9.20 -9.35 -7.98
C VAL A 113 9.84 -8.36 -7.02
N THR A 114 9.05 -7.43 -6.50
CA THR A 114 9.45 -6.42 -5.53
C THR A 114 8.75 -6.68 -4.21
N LEU A 115 9.53 -6.92 -3.15
CA LEU A 115 9.03 -6.85 -1.78
C LEU A 115 8.93 -5.36 -1.40
N VAL A 116 7.70 -4.83 -1.37
CA VAL A 116 7.44 -3.41 -1.06
C VAL A 116 7.44 -3.17 0.44
N HIS A 117 6.72 -4.01 1.18
CA HIS A 117 6.66 -3.97 2.63
C HIS A 117 6.65 -5.38 3.21
N PRO A 118 7.46 -5.66 4.24
CA PRO A 118 7.39 -6.93 4.95
C PRO A 118 6.07 -7.02 5.75
N SER A 119 5.61 -8.23 6.03
CA SER A 119 4.40 -8.51 6.83
C SER A 119 4.40 -7.77 8.17
N GLU A 120 5.57 -7.58 8.79
CA GLU A 120 5.76 -6.82 10.02
C GLU A 120 5.45 -5.33 9.85
N ALA A 121 5.83 -4.74 8.70
CA ALA A 121 5.49 -3.36 8.38
C ALA A 121 3.98 -3.20 8.18
N VAL A 122 3.33 -4.20 7.57
CA VAL A 122 1.87 -4.21 7.42
C VAL A 122 1.17 -4.21 8.77
N THR A 123 1.60 -5.05 9.72
CA THR A 123 1.08 -5.04 11.10
C THR A 123 1.18 -3.64 11.74
N VAL A 124 2.30 -2.93 11.52
CA VAL A 124 2.49 -1.56 12.02
C VAL A 124 1.55 -0.57 11.31
N LEU A 125 1.42 -0.66 9.98
CA LEU A 125 0.55 0.20 9.18
C LEU A 125 -0.93 0.03 9.56
N GLU A 126 -1.38 -1.20 9.78
CA GLU A 126 -2.75 -1.50 10.21
C GLU A 126 -3.03 -0.85 11.57
N ARG A 127 -2.17 -1.09 12.57
CA ARG A 127 -2.30 -0.49 13.90
C ARG A 127 -2.34 1.03 13.83
N ILE A 128 -1.42 1.65 13.08
CA ILE A 128 -1.37 3.11 12.93
C ILE A 128 -2.63 3.62 12.22
N THR A 129 -3.19 2.84 11.29
CA THR A 129 -4.44 3.18 10.61
C THR A 129 -5.61 3.23 11.57
N GLN A 130 -5.73 2.22 12.43
CA GLN A 130 -6.79 2.14 13.43
C GLN A 130 -6.64 3.21 14.53
N GLN A 131 -5.42 3.40 15.04
CA GLN A 131 -5.16 4.31 16.16
C GLN A 131 -5.10 5.79 15.75
N ASN A 132 -4.71 6.10 14.51
CA ASN A 132 -4.52 7.45 14.01
C ASN A 132 -5.12 7.63 12.60
N PRO A 133 -6.46 7.63 12.46
CA PRO A 133 -7.11 7.81 11.15
C PRO A 133 -6.74 9.15 10.50
N GLY A 134 -6.56 10.22 11.30
CA GLY A 134 -6.12 11.54 10.84
C GLY A 134 -4.60 11.71 10.65
N ARG A 135 -3.81 10.63 10.53
CA ARG A 135 -2.34 10.69 10.41
C ARG A 135 -1.84 11.42 9.17
N VAL A 136 -2.64 11.44 8.10
CA VAL A 136 -2.30 12.17 6.87
C VAL A 136 -2.71 13.62 7.07
N SER A 137 -1.72 14.51 7.16
CA SER A 137 -1.96 15.94 7.23
C SER A 137 -2.23 16.45 5.83
N LEU A 138 -3.42 16.99 5.61
CA LEU A 138 -3.79 17.68 4.38
C LEU A 138 -4.04 19.15 4.70
N LYS A 139 -3.72 20.04 3.77
CA LYS A 139 -3.94 21.48 3.92
C LYS A 139 -4.88 21.97 2.82
N GLY A 140 -5.92 22.69 3.20
CA GLY A 140 -6.79 23.41 2.28
C GLY A 140 -6.19 24.77 2.00
N ILE A 141 -6.09 25.11 0.72
CA ILE A 141 -5.62 26.42 0.26
C ILE A 141 -6.84 27.27 -0.08
N PHE A 142 -6.93 28.43 0.57
CA PHE A 142 -8.01 29.40 0.41
C PHE A 142 -7.44 30.67 -0.22
N ARG A 143 -8.12 31.22 -1.23
CA ARG A 143 -7.66 32.43 -1.92
C ARG A 143 -8.81 33.38 -2.23
N SER A 144 -8.60 34.67 -1.96
CA SER A 144 -9.47 35.77 -2.40
C SER A 144 -8.61 36.99 -2.72
N GLY A 145 -8.60 37.41 -3.99
CA GLY A 145 -7.68 38.45 -4.46
C GLY A 145 -6.21 38.10 -4.17
N SER A 146 -5.50 39.00 -3.49
CA SER A 146 -4.11 38.81 -3.07
C SER A 146 -3.94 38.02 -1.77
N VAL A 147 -5.01 37.73 -1.04
CA VAL A 147 -4.95 37.00 0.24
C VAL A 147 -4.99 35.51 -0.03
N THR A 148 -3.99 34.78 0.48
CA THR A 148 -3.94 33.31 0.47
C THR A 148 -3.73 32.82 1.90
N GLU A 149 -4.53 31.85 2.34
CA GLU A 149 -4.39 31.18 3.63
C GLU A 149 -4.39 29.66 3.45
N ALA A 150 -3.62 28.96 4.29
CA ALA A 150 -3.60 27.51 4.33
C ALA A 150 -4.03 27.04 5.72
N THR A 151 -5.00 26.13 5.79
CA THR A 151 -5.47 25.54 7.05
C THR A 151 -5.46 24.02 6.97
N ALA A 152 -5.30 23.34 8.11
CA ALA A 152 -5.34 21.89 8.12
C ALA A 152 -6.75 21.37 7.81
N CYS A 153 -6.81 20.32 7.01
CA CYS A 153 -8.01 19.60 6.61
C CYS A 153 -7.84 18.12 6.90
N ASN A 154 -8.91 17.49 7.36
CA ASN A 154 -8.95 16.06 7.62
C ASN A 154 -10.40 15.57 7.79
N VAL A 155 -10.57 14.26 7.80
CA VAL A 155 -11.84 13.60 8.11
C VAL A 155 -12.15 13.66 9.61
N CYS A 156 -11.10 13.60 10.47
CA CYS A 156 -11.24 13.56 11.93
C CYS A 156 -10.63 14.81 12.61
N LEU A 157 -11.18 16.01 12.34
CA LEU A 157 -10.73 17.24 13.01
C LEU A 157 -11.37 17.41 14.39
N LYS A 158 -10.58 17.83 15.39
CA LYS A 158 -11.05 18.11 16.76
C LYS A 158 -11.32 19.61 16.92
N ALA A 159 -12.47 20.07 16.47
CA ALA A 159 -12.97 21.41 16.76
C ALA A 159 -14.50 21.48 16.71
N PRO A 160 -15.09 22.46 17.39
CA PRO A 160 -16.51 22.78 17.24
C PRO A 160 -16.88 23.12 15.78
N PRO A 161 -18.10 22.80 15.31
CA PRO A 161 -18.53 23.04 13.93
C PRO A 161 -18.34 24.49 13.45
N GLU A 162 -18.51 25.47 14.32
CA GLU A 162 -18.37 26.90 14.00
C GLU A 162 -16.93 27.31 13.62
N LYS A 163 -15.94 26.50 13.99
CA LYS A 163 -14.53 26.69 13.63
C LYS A 163 -14.11 25.87 12.41
N LEU A 164 -15.03 25.12 11.80
CA LEU A 164 -14.77 24.23 10.68
C LEU A 164 -15.53 24.66 9.43
N CYS A 165 -14.90 24.45 8.29
CA CYS A 165 -15.54 24.41 6.99
C CYS A 165 -15.94 22.97 6.72
N ASN A 166 -17.24 22.74 6.49
CA ASN A 166 -17.77 21.44 6.12
C ASN A 166 -17.86 21.33 4.59
N PHE A 167 -17.10 20.40 4.03
CA PHE A 167 -17.05 20.08 2.60
C PHE A 167 -17.41 18.62 2.37
N THR A 168 -18.26 18.04 3.23
CA THR A 168 -18.81 16.71 3.04
C THR A 168 -19.41 16.62 1.65
N ASP A 169 -19.04 15.58 0.90
CA ASP A 169 -19.56 15.38 -0.45
C ASP A 169 -21.07 15.14 -0.37
N ILE A 170 -21.84 15.96 -1.09
CA ILE A 170 -23.31 15.96 -1.00
C ILE A 170 -23.91 14.69 -1.61
N ARG A 171 -23.20 14.02 -2.53
CA ARG A 171 -23.66 12.84 -3.26
C ARG A 171 -23.29 11.55 -2.53
N THR A 172 -22.06 11.45 -2.02
CA THR A 172 -21.56 10.24 -1.37
C THR A 172 -21.70 10.29 0.15
N GLY A 173 -21.88 11.47 0.74
CA GLY A 173 -21.86 11.67 2.18
C GLY A 173 -20.46 11.57 2.79
N GLU A 174 -19.41 11.50 1.97
CA GLU A 174 -18.04 11.33 2.45
C GLU A 174 -17.57 12.58 3.23
N PRO A 175 -17.26 12.44 4.53
CA PRO A 175 -16.96 13.58 5.38
C PRO A 175 -15.62 14.21 5.03
N TRP A 176 -15.60 15.53 4.88
CA TRP A 176 -14.37 16.27 4.66
C TRP A 176 -14.42 17.65 5.32
N PHE A 177 -13.45 17.94 6.19
CA PHE A 177 -13.45 19.16 6.99
C PHE A 177 -12.11 19.90 6.89
N CYS A 178 -12.17 21.21 7.03
CA CYS A 178 -11.00 22.09 7.17
C CYS A 178 -11.20 23.06 8.32
N TYR A 179 -10.13 23.46 9.01
CA TYR A 179 -10.24 24.62 9.91
C TYR A 179 -10.58 25.88 9.11
N LYS A 180 -11.44 26.72 9.67
CA LYS A 180 -11.81 27.99 9.05
C LYS A 180 -10.58 28.92 8.98
N PRO A 181 -10.25 29.50 7.81
CA PRO A 181 -9.18 30.49 7.69
C PRO A 181 -9.50 31.75 8.50
N LYS A 182 -8.48 32.52 8.88
CA LYS A 182 -8.65 33.65 9.80
C LYS A 182 -9.27 34.86 9.11
N LYS A 183 -8.89 35.13 7.87
CA LYS A 183 -9.34 36.29 7.08
C LYS A 183 -10.33 35.89 5.99
N LEU A 184 -10.19 34.68 5.45
CA LEU A 184 -11.02 34.17 4.37
C LEU A 184 -12.24 33.40 4.89
N LYS A 185 -13.19 33.18 3.98
CA LYS A 185 -14.37 32.31 4.20
C LYS A 185 -14.15 30.93 3.57
N CYS A 186 -14.95 29.95 4.00
CA CYS A 186 -14.88 28.58 3.50
C CYS A 186 -15.06 28.44 1.98
N GLU A 187 -15.87 29.31 1.38
CA GLU A 187 -16.11 29.37 -0.08
C GLU A 187 -14.87 29.71 -0.90
N HIS A 188 -13.83 30.28 -0.29
CA HIS A 188 -12.59 30.63 -0.98
C HIS A 188 -11.63 29.45 -1.16
N ARG A 189 -12.04 28.23 -0.81
CA ARG A 189 -11.21 27.04 -1.00
C ARG A 189 -10.95 26.80 -2.49
N VAL A 190 -9.70 26.60 -2.86
CA VAL A 190 -9.29 26.36 -4.26
C VAL A 190 -8.78 24.95 -4.46
N ILE A 191 -7.79 24.52 -3.67
CA ILE A 191 -7.13 23.22 -3.79
C ILE A 191 -6.77 22.66 -2.42
N HIS A 192 -6.32 21.40 -2.42
CA HIS A 192 -5.59 20.81 -1.30
C HIS A 192 -4.12 20.64 -1.63
N SER A 193 -3.31 20.63 -0.59
CA SER A 193 -1.90 20.24 -0.66
C SER A 193 -1.57 19.25 0.44
N PHE A 194 -0.54 18.43 0.18
CA PHE A 194 -0.02 17.50 1.16
C PHE A 194 0.70 18.26 2.28
N GLY A 195 0.34 17.96 3.52
CA GLY A 195 0.85 18.60 4.72
C GLY A 195 1.82 17.74 5.55
N GLY A 196 2.06 16.49 5.15
CA GLY A 196 2.97 15.55 5.82
C GLY A 196 2.27 14.35 6.45
N PHE A 197 3.07 13.45 7.04
CA PHE A 197 2.57 12.32 7.83
C PHE A 197 2.87 12.53 9.31
N GLY A 198 1.85 12.38 10.16
CA GLY A 198 1.98 12.27 11.61
C GLY A 198 2.06 10.80 12.04
N LEU A 199 3.06 10.06 11.55
CA LEU A 199 3.25 8.66 11.94
C LEU A 199 3.70 8.59 13.40
N LYS A 200 2.95 7.83 14.21
CA LYS A 200 3.34 7.50 15.58
C LYS A 200 3.91 6.09 15.61
N LEU A 201 5.16 5.98 15.16
CA LEU A 201 5.93 4.73 15.20
C LEU A 201 6.44 4.50 16.63
N LYS A 202 6.45 3.23 17.05
CA LYS A 202 7.19 2.79 18.24
C LYS A 202 8.68 2.68 17.89
N PRO A 203 9.57 2.57 18.90
CA PRO A 203 11.00 2.34 18.63
C PRO A 203 11.23 1.17 17.68
N MET A 204 12.23 1.29 16.81
CA MET A 204 12.67 0.30 15.80
C MET A 204 11.73 0.10 14.61
N GLU A 205 10.45 0.49 14.69
CA GLU A 205 9.52 0.33 13.58
C GLU A 205 9.86 1.18 12.36
N ASP A 206 10.59 2.28 12.54
CA ASP A 206 11.05 3.13 11.43
C ASP A 206 11.96 2.37 10.47
N GLN A 207 12.71 1.37 10.96
CA GLN A 207 13.59 0.54 10.16
C GLN A 207 12.84 -0.30 9.12
N LEU A 208 11.57 -0.63 9.38
CA LEU A 208 10.71 -1.38 8.45
C LEU A 208 10.31 -0.58 7.21
N PHE A 209 10.54 0.74 7.21
CA PHE A 209 10.15 1.65 6.13
C PHE A 209 11.34 2.32 5.44
N GLN A 210 12.56 1.92 5.77
CA GLN A 210 13.78 2.39 5.10
C GLN A 210 13.93 1.68 3.75
N ARG A 211 14.45 2.41 2.74
CA ARG A 211 14.68 1.90 1.39
C ARG A 211 16.15 1.60 1.16
#